data_AF-A0A2N0NG75-F1
#
_entry.id   AF-A0A2N0NG75-F1
#
_cell.length_a   1.000
_cell.length_b   1.000
_cell.length_c   1.000
_cell.angle_alpha   90.00
_cell.angle_beta   90.00
_cell.angle_gamma   90.00
#
_symmetry.space_group_name_H-M   'P 1'
#
loop_
_entity.id
_entity.type
_entity.pdbx_description
1 polymer ?
#
loop_
_entity_poly.entity_id
_entity_poly.type
_entity_poly.pdbx_seq_one_letter_code
_entity_poly.pdbx_strand_id
1 'polypeptide(L)'
;MYFSIENWISPIKAETAAFLIALIIAFNVENVKIFTDSENVYRKYYNIVKENSIYGARKILKKENNIYMWALIRQMLVKDKIIVPTLIKITAHANNVYHNLLDKNIKEKYGDLDRVYSINVNYSNIDDINYVVIWNNIVIEKRLRHFIRQYTDVRNFEQFLNLQRNAKYRKNQIDWYITFEYLKEKEGALVTSLWTSKRRRKKMQKLIEEIPTIEHCKKSLFDLFKDWKCPRCEKKKETFNHVWRCKSQKKMMMLIIKNSFEFLFKEISDLNCYEIKKEEFLKFFQEKTYCILSEDTDNLTFIDVIKGLFPLDITKFLIDIKINKDHRMALSVSFLEYVYDETFKIWEDRCEVEIKKEKAFRINRAKKMSTK
;
A
#
# COMPACT_ATOMS: atom_id res chain seq x y z
N MET A 1 -1.69 -20.63 -33.55
CA MET A 1 -2.72 -20.74 -32.50
C MET A 1 -2.35 -19.77 -31.40
N TYR A 2 -3.25 -18.90 -30.98
CA TYR A 2 -3.00 -17.93 -29.90
C TYR A 2 -3.77 -18.34 -28.66
N PHE A 3 -3.12 -18.23 -27.50
CA PHE A 3 -3.65 -18.70 -26.24
C PHE A 3 -3.64 -17.61 -25.19
N SER A 4 -4.64 -17.61 -24.32
CA SER A 4 -4.72 -16.77 -23.14
C SER A 4 -4.50 -17.63 -21.90
N ILE A 5 -3.89 -17.00 -20.92
CA ILE A 5 -3.65 -17.59 -19.61
C ILE A 5 -4.40 -16.76 -18.60
N GLU A 6 -5.34 -17.41 -17.92
CA GLU A 6 -6.16 -16.76 -16.91
C GLU A 6 -5.46 -16.72 -15.56
N ASN A 7 -5.85 -15.77 -14.72
CA ASN A 7 -5.41 -15.58 -13.33
C ASN A 7 -3.89 -15.29 -13.17
N TRP A 8 -3.54 -14.52 -12.13
CA TRP A 8 -2.15 -14.23 -11.76
C TRP A 8 -1.22 -13.77 -12.90
N ILE A 9 -1.77 -12.97 -13.82
CA ILE A 9 -1.09 -12.55 -15.06
C ILE A 9 0.24 -11.85 -14.72
N SER A 10 1.32 -12.34 -15.33
CA SER A 10 2.64 -11.73 -15.29
C SER A 10 3.44 -12.11 -16.54
N PRO A 11 4.39 -11.27 -17.00
CA PRO A 11 5.24 -11.61 -18.14
C PRO A 11 5.93 -12.97 -17.98
N ILE A 12 6.44 -13.24 -16.78
CA ILE A 12 7.09 -14.52 -16.44
C ILE A 12 6.13 -15.71 -16.59
N LYS A 13 4.85 -15.54 -16.21
CA LYS A 13 3.83 -16.60 -16.40
C LYS A 13 3.59 -16.85 -17.88
N ALA A 14 3.44 -15.79 -18.67
CA ALA A 14 3.23 -15.90 -20.11
C ALA A 14 4.39 -16.62 -20.81
N GLU A 15 5.63 -16.24 -20.51
CA GLU A 15 6.84 -16.88 -21.03
C GLU A 15 6.93 -18.37 -20.63
N THR A 16 6.64 -18.69 -19.36
CA THR A 16 6.69 -20.07 -18.85
C THR A 16 5.62 -20.95 -19.52
N ALA A 17 4.42 -20.41 -19.70
CA ALA A 17 3.33 -21.12 -20.37
C ALA A 17 3.60 -21.29 -21.87
N ALA A 18 4.19 -20.30 -22.54
CA ALA A 18 4.63 -20.44 -23.93
C ALA A 18 5.66 -21.58 -24.07
N PHE A 19 6.58 -21.69 -23.11
CA PHE A 19 7.53 -22.80 -23.06
C PHE A 19 6.83 -24.15 -22.84
N LEU A 20 5.88 -24.23 -21.91
CA LEU A 20 5.08 -25.45 -21.68
C LEU A 20 4.33 -25.88 -22.95
N ILE A 21 3.68 -24.94 -23.65
CA ILE A 21 2.97 -25.22 -24.90
C ILE A 21 3.94 -25.68 -25.99
N ALA A 22 5.13 -25.06 -26.09
CA ALA A 22 6.15 -25.50 -27.03
C ALA A 22 6.59 -26.95 -26.76
N LEU A 23 6.72 -27.36 -25.50
CA LEU A 23 6.99 -28.75 -25.14
C LEU A 23 5.86 -29.71 -25.54
N ILE A 24 4.60 -29.28 -25.40
CA ILE A 24 3.43 -30.07 -25.80
C ILE A 24 3.36 -30.20 -27.33
N ILE A 25 3.59 -29.12 -28.08
CA ILE A 25 3.60 -29.14 -29.55
C ILE A 25 4.75 -30.01 -30.06
N ALA A 26 5.89 -29.96 -29.39
CA ALA A 26 7.07 -30.73 -29.74
C ALA A 26 6.92 -32.23 -29.42
N PHE A 27 5.82 -32.69 -28.79
CA PHE A 27 5.60 -34.07 -28.37
C PHE A 27 6.01 -35.09 -29.45
N ASN A 28 6.86 -36.07 -29.10
CA ASN A 28 7.42 -37.09 -30.00
C ASN A 28 8.25 -36.57 -31.20
N VAL A 29 8.76 -35.33 -31.15
CA VAL A 29 9.69 -34.82 -32.15
C VAL A 29 11.13 -34.92 -31.63
N GLU A 30 12.00 -35.55 -32.41
CA GLU A 30 13.43 -35.65 -32.09
C GLU A 30 14.18 -34.35 -32.45
N ASN A 31 15.27 -34.08 -31.73
CA ASN A 31 16.21 -32.97 -32.03
C ASN A 31 15.59 -31.56 -32.05
N VAL A 32 14.62 -31.30 -31.17
CA VAL A 32 13.93 -30.01 -31.06
C VAL A 32 14.87 -28.93 -30.49
N LYS A 33 15.00 -27.82 -31.22
CA LYS A 33 15.70 -26.61 -30.77
C LYS A 33 14.67 -25.53 -30.43
N ILE A 34 14.63 -25.10 -29.18
CA ILE A 34 13.74 -24.02 -28.72
C ILE A 34 14.58 -22.77 -28.52
N PHE A 35 14.15 -21.67 -29.13
CA PHE A 35 14.78 -20.37 -28.99
C PHE A 35 13.96 -19.51 -28.01
N THR A 36 14.62 -18.94 -27.01
CA THR A 36 13.97 -18.09 -25.98
C THR A 36 14.81 -16.86 -25.69
N ASP A 37 14.15 -15.72 -25.53
CA ASP A 37 14.71 -14.47 -25.01
C ASP A 37 14.54 -14.35 -23.49
N SER A 38 13.59 -15.10 -22.91
CA SER A 38 13.37 -15.17 -21.47
C SER A 38 14.55 -15.80 -20.72
N GLU A 39 15.26 -14.95 -19.97
CA GLU A 39 16.31 -15.40 -19.06
C GLU A 39 15.77 -16.28 -17.93
N ASN A 40 14.53 -16.03 -17.50
CA ASN A 40 13.89 -16.80 -16.44
C ASN A 40 13.65 -18.24 -16.89
N VAL A 41 13.09 -18.43 -18.08
CA VAL A 41 12.85 -19.76 -18.65
C VAL A 41 14.19 -20.48 -18.88
N TYR A 42 15.16 -19.80 -19.49
CA TYR A 42 16.49 -20.37 -19.78
C TYR A 42 17.19 -20.89 -18.52
N ARG A 43 17.36 -20.04 -17.50
CA ARG A 43 18.03 -20.44 -16.25
C ARG A 43 17.28 -21.54 -15.54
N LYS A 44 15.95 -21.44 -15.49
CA LYS A 44 15.12 -22.37 -14.71
C LYS A 44 15.07 -23.75 -15.35
N TYR A 45 14.99 -23.84 -16.68
CA TYR A 45 15.08 -25.10 -17.43
C TYR A 45 16.35 -25.90 -17.05
N TYR A 46 17.53 -25.30 -17.20
CA TYR A 46 18.79 -26.00 -16.91
C TYR A 46 18.95 -26.34 -15.42
N ASN A 47 18.39 -25.54 -14.52
CA ASN A 47 18.35 -25.90 -13.10
C ASN A 47 17.45 -27.12 -12.84
N ILE A 48 16.30 -27.22 -13.54
CA ILE A 48 15.35 -28.32 -13.38
C ILE A 48 15.92 -29.64 -13.90
N VAL A 49 16.60 -29.61 -15.04
CA VAL A 49 17.23 -30.81 -15.63
C VAL A 49 18.38 -31.34 -14.73
N LYS A 50 19.05 -30.47 -13.98
CA LYS A 50 20.18 -30.83 -13.11
C LYS A 50 19.79 -31.27 -11.69
N GLU A 51 18.65 -30.82 -11.15
CA GLU A 51 18.26 -31.07 -9.75
C GLU A 51 17.52 -32.42 -9.57
N ASN A 52 18.01 -33.28 -8.66
CA ASN A 52 17.38 -34.56 -8.30
C ASN A 52 16.01 -34.41 -7.62
N SER A 53 15.80 -33.34 -6.83
CA SER A 53 14.48 -33.00 -6.25
C SER A 53 14.30 -31.49 -6.18
N ILE A 54 13.15 -31.01 -6.66
CA ILE A 54 12.90 -29.57 -6.85
C ILE A 54 11.87 -29.03 -5.86
N TYR A 55 10.92 -29.85 -5.39
CA TYR A 55 9.71 -29.34 -4.75
C TYR A 55 9.63 -29.73 -3.26
N GLY A 56 10.48 -29.10 -2.46
CA GLY A 56 10.28 -29.10 -1.00
C GLY A 56 9.26 -28.03 -0.59
N ALA A 57 8.55 -28.25 0.51
CA ALA A 57 7.57 -27.30 1.07
C ALA A 57 8.11 -25.86 1.15
N ARG A 58 9.40 -25.67 1.46
CA ARG A 58 10.03 -24.34 1.50
C ARG A 58 10.08 -23.62 0.14
N LYS A 59 10.33 -24.34 -0.96
CA LYS A 59 10.37 -23.77 -2.32
C LYS A 59 8.94 -23.37 -2.74
N ILE A 60 7.96 -24.24 -2.49
CA ILE A 60 6.52 -24.01 -2.71
C ILE A 60 6.00 -22.80 -1.93
N LEU A 61 6.27 -22.74 -0.63
CA LEU A 61 5.67 -21.75 0.26
C LEU A 61 6.33 -20.37 0.19
N LYS A 62 7.63 -20.29 -0.14
CA LYS A 62 8.43 -19.06 0.07
C LYS A 62 9.15 -18.53 -1.17
N LYS A 63 9.63 -19.39 -2.07
CA LYS A 63 10.68 -18.98 -3.02
C LYS A 63 10.17 -18.65 -4.42
N GLU A 64 9.22 -19.41 -4.96
CA GLU A 64 8.96 -19.39 -6.40
C GLU A 64 7.50 -19.04 -6.76
N ASN A 65 7.34 -18.33 -7.87
CA ASN A 65 6.05 -18.16 -8.54
C ASN A 65 5.91 -19.25 -9.63
N ASN A 66 4.68 -19.55 -10.02
CA ASN A 66 4.33 -20.53 -11.07
C ASN A 66 4.91 -21.93 -10.80
N ILE A 67 5.04 -22.31 -9.53
CA ILE A 67 5.70 -23.56 -9.13
C ILE A 67 5.02 -24.79 -9.72
N TYR A 68 3.69 -24.79 -9.82
CA TYR A 68 2.93 -25.89 -10.39
C TYR A 68 3.17 -26.07 -11.89
N MET A 69 3.28 -24.98 -12.67
CA MET A 69 3.67 -25.07 -14.08
C MET A 69 5.07 -25.66 -14.25
N TRP A 70 6.02 -25.21 -13.43
CA TRP A 70 7.37 -25.76 -13.47
C TRP A 70 7.42 -27.23 -13.07
N ALA A 71 6.58 -27.65 -12.13
CA ALA A 71 6.49 -29.04 -11.72
C ALA A 71 5.90 -29.93 -12.82
N LEU A 72 4.89 -29.46 -13.54
CA LEU A 72 4.38 -30.14 -14.73
C LEU A 72 5.47 -30.26 -15.82
N ILE A 73 6.18 -29.16 -16.11
CA ILE A 73 7.31 -29.17 -17.05
C ILE A 73 8.36 -30.21 -16.63
N ARG A 74 8.72 -30.27 -15.35
CA ARG A 74 9.68 -31.26 -14.85
C ARG A 74 9.18 -32.69 -15.05
N GLN A 75 7.91 -32.97 -14.72
CA GLN A 75 7.33 -34.29 -14.90
C GLN A 75 7.45 -34.74 -16.36
N MET A 76 7.08 -33.87 -17.31
CA MET A 76 7.22 -34.13 -18.74
C MET A 76 8.67 -34.39 -19.17
N LEU A 77 9.62 -33.57 -18.72
CA LEU A 77 11.02 -33.63 -19.15
C LEU A 77 11.81 -34.79 -18.51
N VAL A 78 11.62 -35.02 -17.21
CA VAL A 78 12.50 -35.87 -16.39
C VAL A 78 11.87 -37.22 -16.08
N LYS A 79 10.59 -37.25 -15.71
CA LYS A 79 9.90 -38.47 -15.28
C LYS A 79 9.34 -39.23 -16.46
N ASP A 80 8.51 -38.54 -17.24
CA ASP A 80 7.86 -39.10 -18.42
C ASP A 80 8.84 -39.19 -19.61
N LYS A 81 10.02 -38.54 -19.48
CA LYS A 81 11.11 -38.51 -20.47
C LYS A 81 10.62 -38.21 -21.88
N ILE A 82 9.66 -37.30 -21.99
CA ILE A 82 8.95 -37.03 -23.23
C ILE A 82 9.93 -36.48 -24.28
N ILE A 83 10.62 -35.36 -23.98
CA ILE A 83 11.61 -34.71 -24.86
C ILE A 83 12.63 -33.96 -24.01
N VAL A 84 13.91 -33.97 -24.39
CA VAL A 84 14.92 -33.04 -23.86
C VAL A 84 15.32 -32.06 -24.96
N PRO A 85 14.65 -30.90 -25.09
CA PRO A 85 14.98 -29.95 -26.14
C PRO A 85 16.33 -29.26 -25.86
N THR A 86 17.01 -28.84 -26.93
CA THR A 86 18.15 -27.93 -26.79
C THR A 86 17.61 -26.50 -26.70
N LEU A 87 17.73 -25.88 -25.52
CA LEU A 87 17.26 -24.52 -25.28
C LEU A 87 18.38 -23.52 -25.59
N ILE A 88 18.15 -22.65 -26.57
CA ILE A 88 19.11 -21.63 -27.05
C ILE A 88 18.61 -20.26 -26.62
N LYS A 89 19.45 -19.54 -25.87
CA LYS A 89 19.17 -18.16 -25.48
C LYS A 89 19.47 -17.21 -26.63
N ILE A 90 18.52 -16.33 -26.96
CA ILE A 90 18.71 -15.24 -27.91
C ILE A 90 18.71 -13.91 -27.14
N THR A 91 19.47 -12.91 -27.60
CA THR A 91 19.33 -11.55 -27.11
C THR A 91 18.05 -10.90 -27.66
N ALA A 92 17.25 -10.29 -26.79
CA ALA A 92 16.09 -9.50 -27.21
C ALA A 92 16.51 -8.49 -28.28
N HIS A 93 15.71 -8.36 -29.36
CA HIS A 93 15.98 -7.49 -30.52
C HIS A 93 17.21 -7.85 -31.37
N ALA A 94 17.70 -9.10 -31.31
CA ALA A 94 18.68 -9.59 -32.28
C ALA A 94 18.09 -9.68 -33.71
N ASN A 95 18.96 -9.84 -34.71
CA ASN A 95 18.60 -10.15 -36.11
C ASN A 95 17.96 -11.54 -36.30
N ASN A 96 17.15 -12.04 -35.37
CA ASN A 96 16.37 -13.26 -35.56
C ASN A 96 15.01 -12.91 -36.20
N VAL A 97 14.89 -13.24 -37.49
CA VAL A 97 13.69 -12.96 -38.31
C VAL A 97 12.43 -13.58 -37.72
N TYR A 98 12.52 -14.81 -37.19
CA TYR A 98 11.35 -15.54 -36.66
C TYR A 98 10.87 -14.97 -35.33
N HIS A 99 11.78 -14.56 -34.44
CA HIS A 99 11.43 -13.92 -33.18
C HIS A 99 10.76 -12.56 -33.40
N ASN A 100 11.34 -11.73 -34.27
CA ASN A 100 10.78 -10.41 -34.60
C ASN A 100 9.39 -10.52 -35.28
N LEU A 101 9.20 -11.55 -36.10
CA LEU A 101 7.89 -11.86 -36.70
C LEU A 101 6.86 -12.27 -35.63
N LEU A 102 7.25 -13.12 -34.68
CA LEU A 102 6.38 -13.56 -33.58
C LEU A 102 5.96 -12.36 -32.71
N ASP A 103 6.89 -11.50 -32.32
CA ASP A 103 6.62 -10.31 -31.52
C ASP A 103 5.67 -9.34 -32.22
N LYS A 104 5.87 -9.11 -33.53
CA LYS A 104 4.97 -8.29 -34.34
C LYS A 104 3.57 -8.89 -34.38
N ASN A 105 3.47 -10.19 -34.65
CA ASN A 105 2.19 -10.89 -34.73
C ASN A 105 1.44 -10.91 -33.39
N ILE A 106 2.15 -11.02 -32.25
CA ILE A 106 1.55 -10.92 -30.92
C ILE A 106 1.00 -9.50 -30.70
N LYS A 107 1.77 -8.47 -31.04
CA LYS A 107 1.36 -7.05 -30.90
C LYS A 107 0.12 -6.73 -31.74
N GLU A 108 0.04 -7.21 -32.98
CA GLU A 108 -1.13 -6.99 -33.85
C GLU A 108 -2.39 -7.69 -33.34
N LYS A 109 -2.23 -8.78 -32.58
CA LYS A 109 -3.32 -9.60 -32.04
C LYS A 109 -3.79 -9.18 -30.63
N TYR A 110 -3.06 -8.30 -29.94
CA TYR A 110 -3.42 -7.85 -28.58
C TYR A 110 -4.80 -7.17 -28.51
N GLY A 111 -5.36 -6.71 -29.63
CA GLY A 111 -6.68 -6.09 -29.72
C GLY A 111 -7.84 -7.01 -30.13
N ASP A 112 -7.58 -8.28 -30.51
CA ASP A 112 -8.57 -9.22 -31.05
C ASP A 112 -8.86 -10.33 -30.02
N LEU A 113 -9.58 -9.98 -28.95
CA LEU A 113 -9.88 -10.86 -27.80
C LEU A 113 -10.81 -12.03 -28.16
N ASP A 114 -11.58 -11.91 -29.25
CA ASP A 114 -12.60 -12.89 -29.65
C ASP A 114 -12.01 -14.16 -30.30
N ARG A 115 -10.69 -14.20 -30.55
CA ARG A 115 -10.00 -15.31 -31.24
C ARG A 115 -8.90 -15.97 -30.41
N VAL A 116 -9.00 -15.92 -29.08
CA VAL A 116 -7.98 -16.47 -28.17
C VAL A 116 -8.52 -17.67 -27.39
N TYR A 117 -7.77 -18.78 -27.40
CA TYR A 117 -8.13 -19.98 -26.65
C TYR A 117 -7.61 -19.90 -25.21
N SER A 118 -8.49 -20.04 -24.22
CA SER A 118 -8.07 -20.13 -22.82
C SER A 118 -7.50 -21.51 -22.52
N ILE A 119 -6.28 -21.56 -21.98
CA ILE A 119 -5.67 -22.81 -21.49
C ILE A 119 -5.76 -22.84 -19.97
N ASN A 120 -6.49 -23.83 -19.46
CA ASN A 120 -6.48 -24.20 -18.05
C ASN A 120 -5.70 -25.49 -17.84
N VAL A 121 -4.63 -25.42 -17.07
CA VAL A 121 -3.76 -26.56 -16.76
C VAL A 121 -4.22 -27.20 -15.45
N ASN A 122 -4.47 -28.50 -15.48
CA ASN A 122 -4.81 -29.26 -14.28
C ASN A 122 -3.52 -29.76 -13.59
N TYR A 123 -3.30 -29.34 -12.34
CA TYR A 123 -2.12 -29.71 -11.54
C TYR A 123 -2.37 -30.86 -10.55
N SER A 124 -3.53 -31.51 -10.60
CA SER A 124 -3.95 -32.50 -9.59
C SER A 124 -3.12 -33.79 -9.60
N ASN A 125 -2.51 -34.13 -10.74
CA ASN A 125 -1.78 -35.39 -10.94
C ASN A 125 -0.25 -35.15 -11.07
N ILE A 126 0.33 -34.31 -10.20
CA ILE A 126 1.78 -34.07 -10.21
C ILE A 126 2.44 -34.82 -9.05
N ASP A 127 3.22 -35.85 -9.40
CA ASP A 127 3.89 -36.74 -8.45
C ASP A 127 4.74 -36.04 -7.38
N ASP A 128 5.41 -34.93 -7.74
CA ASP A 128 6.32 -34.23 -6.82
C ASP A 128 5.60 -33.17 -5.96
N ILE A 129 4.28 -33.01 -6.09
CA ILE A 129 3.49 -32.02 -5.35
C ILE A 129 2.43 -32.74 -4.53
N ASN A 130 2.65 -32.80 -3.22
CA ASN A 130 1.70 -33.44 -2.30
C ASN A 130 0.41 -32.65 -2.10
N TYR A 131 0.40 -31.34 -2.38
CA TYR A 131 -0.76 -30.49 -2.16
C TYR A 131 -0.76 -29.29 -3.12
N VAL A 132 -1.93 -29.01 -3.70
CA VAL A 132 -2.18 -27.81 -4.51
C VAL A 132 -3.02 -26.85 -3.68
N VAL A 133 -2.49 -25.66 -3.41
CA VAL A 133 -3.20 -24.65 -2.62
C VAL A 133 -4.11 -23.83 -3.53
N ILE A 134 -5.39 -23.78 -3.18
CA ILE A 134 -6.43 -23.05 -3.90
C ILE A 134 -7.03 -21.94 -3.01
N TRP A 135 -7.53 -20.88 -3.65
CA TRP A 135 -8.32 -19.84 -3.01
C TRP A 135 -9.49 -19.48 -3.93
N ASN A 136 -10.72 -19.54 -3.43
CA ASN A 136 -11.95 -19.35 -4.21
C ASN A 136 -11.96 -20.19 -5.51
N ASN A 137 -11.60 -21.47 -5.41
CA ASN A 137 -11.47 -22.41 -6.54
C ASN A 137 -10.41 -22.05 -7.59
N ILE A 138 -9.52 -21.09 -7.30
CA ILE A 138 -8.40 -20.71 -8.17
C ILE A 138 -7.08 -21.16 -7.54
N VAL A 139 -6.22 -21.82 -8.30
CA VAL A 139 -4.89 -22.25 -7.84
C VAL A 139 -4.01 -21.03 -7.55
N ILE A 140 -3.33 -21.03 -6.40
CA ILE A 140 -2.45 -19.92 -5.99
C ILE A 140 -1.07 -20.12 -6.61
N GLU A 141 -0.79 -19.44 -7.72
CA GLU A 141 0.49 -19.57 -8.43
C GLU A 141 1.56 -18.58 -7.95
N LYS A 142 1.20 -17.63 -7.07
CA LYS A 142 2.16 -16.76 -6.40
C LYS A 142 2.81 -17.47 -5.22
N ARG A 143 3.98 -16.99 -4.80
CA ARG A 143 4.60 -17.36 -3.51
C ARG A 143 3.57 -17.32 -2.38
N LEU A 144 3.25 -18.46 -1.78
CA LEU A 144 2.12 -18.57 -0.85
C LEU A 144 2.20 -17.59 0.32
N ARG A 145 3.38 -17.41 0.92
CA ARG A 145 3.56 -16.43 2.02
C ARG A 145 3.20 -15.00 1.60
N HIS A 146 3.57 -14.60 0.39
CA HIS A 146 3.23 -13.26 -0.12
C HIS A 146 1.74 -13.15 -0.38
N PHE A 147 1.11 -14.21 -0.91
CA PHE A 147 -0.34 -14.26 -1.07
C PHE A 147 -1.05 -14.12 0.29
N ILE A 148 -0.70 -14.93 1.30
CA ILE A 148 -1.33 -14.87 2.62
C ILE A 148 -1.17 -13.48 3.24
N ARG A 149 0.03 -12.87 3.11
CA ARG A 149 0.27 -11.51 3.58
C ARG A 149 -0.64 -10.51 2.86
N GLN A 150 -0.67 -10.53 1.53
CA GLN A 150 -1.52 -9.64 0.74
C GLN A 150 -2.99 -9.81 1.08
N TYR A 151 -3.47 -11.05 1.20
CA TYR A 151 -4.84 -11.38 1.60
C TYR A 151 -5.15 -10.80 2.99
N THR A 152 -4.25 -11.01 3.96
CA THR A 152 -4.43 -10.50 5.32
C THR A 152 -4.43 -8.98 5.35
N ASP A 153 -3.51 -8.33 4.62
CA ASP A 153 -3.42 -6.87 4.52
C ASP A 153 -4.72 -6.28 3.92
N VAL A 154 -5.24 -6.88 2.84
CA VAL A 154 -6.50 -6.46 2.20
C VAL A 154 -7.69 -6.66 3.12
N ARG A 155 -7.82 -7.84 3.75
CA ARG A 155 -8.93 -8.14 4.67
C ARG A 155 -8.94 -7.20 5.87
N ASN A 156 -7.78 -6.94 6.47
CA ASN A 156 -7.65 -6.03 7.60
C ASN A 156 -7.99 -4.59 7.19
N PHE A 157 -7.53 -4.17 6.01
CA PHE A 157 -7.84 -2.84 5.48
C PHE A 157 -9.34 -2.68 5.19
N GLU A 158 -9.97 -3.69 4.58
CA GLU A 158 -11.41 -3.72 4.35
C GLU A 158 -12.20 -3.61 5.67
N GLN A 159 -11.83 -4.39 6.68
CA GLN A 159 -12.46 -4.33 8.00
C GLN A 159 -12.32 -2.95 8.63
N PHE A 160 -11.12 -2.36 8.56
CA PHE A 160 -10.88 -1.00 9.04
C PHE A 160 -11.72 0.03 8.29
N LEU A 161 -11.76 -0.04 6.96
CA LEU A 161 -12.48 0.92 6.12
C LEU A 161 -14.01 0.82 6.30
N ASN A 162 -14.53 -0.37 6.62
CA ASN A 162 -15.95 -0.62 6.86
C ASN A 162 -16.43 -0.28 8.28
N LEU A 163 -15.55 0.18 9.17
CA LEU A 163 -15.99 0.74 10.45
C LEU A 163 -16.90 1.96 10.21
N GLN A 164 -17.99 2.08 10.98
CA GLN A 164 -18.95 3.18 10.83
C GLN A 164 -18.28 4.57 10.90
N ARG A 165 -17.26 4.73 11.75
CA ARG A 165 -16.48 5.97 11.87
C ARG A 165 -15.72 6.36 10.59
N ASN A 166 -15.41 5.38 9.73
CA ASN A 166 -14.69 5.56 8.48
C ASN A 166 -15.63 5.63 7.27
N ALA A 167 -16.95 5.69 7.47
CA ALA A 167 -17.94 5.66 6.41
C ALA A 167 -17.70 6.74 5.32
N LYS A 168 -17.27 7.93 5.74
CA LYS A 168 -16.85 9.04 4.89
C LYS A 168 -15.76 8.63 3.89
N TYR A 169 -14.71 7.99 4.39
CA TYR A 169 -13.51 7.65 3.63
C TYR A 169 -13.70 6.58 2.56
N ARG A 170 -14.85 5.92 2.51
CA ARG A 170 -15.22 4.98 1.43
C ARG A 170 -15.48 5.68 0.09
N LYS A 171 -15.88 6.95 0.12
CA LYS A 171 -16.19 7.75 -1.08
C LYS A 171 -15.08 8.75 -1.43
N ASN A 172 -14.24 9.09 -0.46
CA ASN A 172 -13.17 10.08 -0.66
C ASN A 172 -11.93 9.49 -1.34
N GLN A 173 -11.25 10.35 -2.09
CA GLN A 173 -9.99 10.04 -2.75
C GLN A 173 -8.82 10.26 -1.77
N ILE A 174 -8.42 9.20 -1.06
CA ILE A 174 -7.32 9.21 -0.09
C ILE A 174 -6.17 8.36 -0.62
N ASP A 175 -4.94 8.87 -0.50
CA ASP A 175 -3.75 8.06 -0.72
C ASP A 175 -3.42 7.27 0.56
N TRP A 176 -3.98 6.05 0.63
CA TRP A 176 -3.76 5.14 1.75
C TRP A 176 -2.32 4.66 1.86
N TYR A 177 -1.57 4.59 0.76
CA TYR A 177 -0.18 4.17 0.80
C TYR A 177 0.66 5.19 1.57
N ILE A 178 0.54 6.47 1.23
CA ILE A 178 1.23 7.57 1.94
C ILE A 178 0.76 7.65 3.39
N THR A 179 -0.56 7.56 3.61
CA THR A 179 -1.16 7.57 4.96
C THR A 179 -0.55 6.47 5.84
N PHE A 180 -0.47 5.23 5.35
CA PHE A 180 0.14 4.14 6.12
C PHE A 180 1.64 4.28 6.28
N GLU A 181 2.35 4.83 5.30
CA GLU A 181 3.78 5.08 5.42
C GLU A 181 4.10 6.13 6.49
N TYR A 182 3.30 7.21 6.54
CA TYR A 182 3.36 8.21 7.60
C TYR A 182 3.10 7.63 9.00
N LEU A 183 2.15 6.68 9.13
CA LEU A 183 1.85 6.03 10.41
C LEU A 183 2.95 5.07 10.87
N LYS A 184 3.71 4.49 9.94
CA LYS A 184 4.76 3.52 10.27
C LYS A 184 5.96 4.16 10.94
N GLU A 185 6.24 5.46 10.82
CA GLU A 185 7.52 6.06 11.22
C GLU A 185 8.75 5.41 10.55
N LYS A 186 9.84 6.16 10.39
CA LYS A 186 11.09 5.64 9.82
C LYS A 186 11.89 4.88 10.89
N GLU A 187 11.52 3.64 11.15
CA GLU A 187 12.26 2.76 12.06
C GLU A 187 12.75 1.49 11.34
N GLY A 188 14.00 1.11 11.58
CA GLY A 188 14.56 -0.13 11.04
C GLY A 188 13.81 -1.36 11.57
N ALA A 189 13.74 -2.42 10.78
CA ALA A 189 12.94 -3.62 11.09
C ALA A 189 13.29 -4.33 12.42
N LEU A 190 14.48 -4.06 12.97
CA LEU A 190 14.99 -4.66 14.21
C LEU A 190 15.22 -3.62 15.33
N VAL A 191 14.73 -2.39 15.13
CA VAL A 191 14.87 -1.31 16.10
C VAL A 191 13.50 -1.02 16.72
N THR A 192 13.48 -0.81 18.04
CA THR A 192 12.28 -0.34 18.73
C THR A 192 12.67 0.70 19.75
N SER A 193 12.25 1.94 19.53
CA SER A 193 12.44 3.03 20.48
C SER A 193 11.12 3.36 21.18
N LEU A 194 11.23 3.79 22.45
CA LEU A 194 10.07 4.30 23.19
C LEU A 194 9.51 5.56 22.56
N TRP A 195 10.36 6.37 21.92
CA TRP A 195 9.94 7.61 21.27
C TRP A 195 9.08 7.33 20.04
N THR A 196 9.55 6.48 19.12
CA THR A 196 8.80 6.05 17.92
C THR A 196 7.49 5.39 18.32
N SER A 197 7.52 4.49 19.31
CA SER A 197 6.31 3.83 19.82
C SER A 197 5.29 4.82 20.39
N LYS A 198 5.73 5.83 21.13
CA LYS A 198 4.86 6.91 21.63
C LYS A 198 4.30 7.77 20.50
N ARG A 199 5.11 8.11 19.49
CA ARG A 199 4.69 8.92 18.33
C ARG A 199 3.67 8.16 17.47
N ARG A 200 3.94 6.90 17.11
CA ARG A 200 2.99 5.99 16.43
C ARG A 200 1.65 5.90 17.15
N ARG A 201 1.68 5.67 18.47
CA ARG A 201 0.46 5.62 19.28
C ARG A 201 -0.35 6.93 19.19
N LYS A 202 0.31 8.08 19.28
CA LYS A 202 -0.37 9.39 19.18
C LYS A 202 -0.95 9.63 17.79
N LYS A 203 -0.22 9.28 16.72
CA LYS A 203 -0.73 9.33 15.34
C LYS A 203 -1.96 8.43 15.16
N MET A 204 -1.89 7.20 15.67
CA MET A 204 -3.03 6.28 15.66
C MET A 204 -4.22 6.85 16.42
N GLN A 205 -4.02 7.40 17.63
CA GLN A 205 -5.07 8.04 18.41
C GLN A 205 -5.72 9.22 17.68
N LYS A 206 -4.95 10.02 16.92
CA LYS A 206 -5.51 11.07 16.05
C LYS A 206 -6.35 10.46 14.93
N LEU A 207 -5.84 9.44 14.23
CA LEU A 207 -6.53 8.78 13.12
C LEU A 207 -7.91 8.23 13.53
N ILE A 208 -7.99 7.58 14.69
CA ILE A 208 -9.24 6.97 15.20
C ILE A 208 -10.09 7.92 16.06
N GLU A 209 -9.67 9.19 16.22
CA GLU A 209 -10.30 10.22 17.05
C GLU A 209 -10.37 9.93 18.57
N GLU A 210 -9.48 9.09 19.10
CA GLU A 210 -9.46 8.69 20.53
C GLU A 210 -8.30 9.36 21.29
N ILE A 211 -8.01 10.63 20.99
CA ILE A 211 -7.18 11.46 21.88
C ILE A 211 -7.96 11.79 23.16
N PRO A 212 -7.30 12.00 24.32
CA PRO A 212 -7.99 12.18 25.59
C PRO A 212 -8.58 13.60 25.71
N THR A 213 -9.61 13.89 24.92
CA THR A 213 -10.45 15.09 25.10
C THR A 213 -11.34 14.96 26.33
N ILE A 214 -11.92 16.06 26.81
CA ILE A 214 -12.86 15.98 27.94
C ILE A 214 -14.02 15.01 27.68
N GLU A 215 -14.62 15.03 26.48
CA GLU A 215 -15.70 14.09 26.17
C GLU A 215 -15.23 12.63 26.11
N HIS A 216 -13.97 12.38 25.72
CA HIS A 216 -13.39 11.03 25.81
C HIS A 216 -13.11 10.63 27.27
N CYS A 217 -12.55 11.54 28.08
CA CYS A 217 -12.31 11.31 29.50
C CYS A 217 -13.60 11.01 30.28
N LYS A 218 -14.72 11.66 29.94
CA LYS A 218 -16.05 11.39 30.51
C LYS A 218 -16.51 9.95 30.34
N LYS A 219 -16.09 9.24 29.28
CA LYS A 219 -16.45 7.83 29.06
C LYS A 219 -15.89 6.91 30.14
N SER A 220 -14.75 7.27 30.73
CA SER A 220 -14.07 6.46 31.76
C SER A 220 -14.14 7.07 33.16
N LEU A 221 -14.32 8.39 33.27
CA LEU A 221 -14.25 9.15 34.52
C LEU A 221 -15.37 10.20 34.57
N PHE A 222 -16.62 9.74 34.42
CA PHE A 222 -17.78 10.62 34.32
C PHE A 222 -17.92 11.54 35.53
N ASP A 223 -17.83 11.01 36.75
CA ASP A 223 -18.04 11.78 37.99
C ASP A 223 -17.05 12.93 38.18
N LEU A 224 -15.81 12.76 37.69
CA LEU A 224 -14.77 13.78 37.79
C LEU A 224 -14.95 14.90 36.75
N PHE A 225 -15.44 14.55 35.56
CA PHE A 225 -15.45 15.45 34.40
C PHE A 225 -16.85 15.86 33.93
N LYS A 226 -17.94 15.44 34.58
CA LYS A 226 -19.32 15.65 34.12
C LYS A 226 -19.62 17.08 33.66
N ASP A 227 -19.23 18.07 34.47
CA ASP A 227 -19.51 19.50 34.25
C ASP A 227 -18.43 20.19 33.41
N TRP A 228 -17.39 19.45 33.02
CA TRP A 228 -16.27 20.01 32.30
C TRP A 228 -16.63 20.26 30.84
N LYS A 229 -16.25 21.45 30.39
CA LYS A 229 -16.27 21.89 29.00
C LYS A 229 -14.84 22.00 28.50
N CYS A 230 -14.64 22.46 27.27
CA CYS A 230 -13.32 22.71 26.72
C CYS A 230 -12.44 23.53 27.69
N PRO A 231 -11.23 23.05 28.06
CA PRO A 231 -10.33 23.76 28.97
C PRO A 231 -9.96 25.17 28.50
N ARG A 232 -9.99 25.42 27.19
CA ARG A 232 -9.61 26.71 26.60
C ARG A 232 -10.75 27.72 26.50
N CYS A 233 -11.89 27.30 25.93
CA CYS A 233 -12.98 28.24 25.68
C CYS A 233 -14.06 28.21 26.75
N GLU A 234 -14.13 27.15 27.55
CA GLU A 234 -15.11 26.89 28.61
C GLU A 234 -16.59 27.00 28.19
N LYS A 235 -16.87 27.13 26.89
CA LYS A 235 -18.21 27.37 26.35
C LYS A 235 -18.84 26.09 25.80
N LYS A 236 -18.08 25.32 25.03
CA LYS A 236 -18.57 24.12 24.31
C LYS A 236 -17.96 22.83 24.87
N LYS A 237 -18.63 21.72 24.63
CA LYS A 237 -18.09 20.36 24.85
C LYS A 237 -16.84 20.15 23.99
N GLU A 238 -15.83 19.49 24.54
CA GLU A 238 -14.59 19.24 23.82
C GLU A 238 -14.61 17.88 23.14
N THR A 239 -15.11 17.87 21.90
CA THR A 239 -14.95 16.76 20.97
C THR A 239 -13.59 16.84 20.26
N PHE A 240 -13.19 15.77 19.57
CA PHE A 240 -11.98 15.77 18.74
C PHE A 240 -11.94 16.99 17.79
N ASN A 241 -13.03 17.24 17.05
CA ASN A 241 -13.12 18.37 16.13
C ASN A 241 -13.03 19.73 16.85
N HIS A 242 -13.58 19.85 18.05
CA HIS A 242 -13.56 21.10 18.81
C HIS A 242 -12.15 21.52 19.24
N VAL A 243 -11.25 20.57 19.53
CA VAL A 243 -9.85 20.86 19.91
C VAL A 243 -9.18 21.78 18.89
N TRP A 244 -9.37 21.47 17.61
CA TRP A 244 -8.80 22.21 16.49
C TRP A 244 -9.63 23.45 16.14
N ARG A 245 -10.97 23.35 16.21
CA ARG A 245 -11.89 24.46 15.85
C ARG A 245 -12.13 25.48 16.98
N CYS A 246 -11.48 25.31 18.12
CA CYS A 246 -11.68 26.17 19.28
C CYS A 246 -11.40 27.65 18.92
N LYS A 247 -12.31 28.56 19.32
CA LYS A 247 -12.22 30.00 18.99
C LYS A 247 -10.88 30.60 19.43
N SER A 248 -10.36 30.15 20.57
CA SER A 248 -9.08 30.59 21.13
C SER A 248 -7.90 30.31 20.21
N GLN A 249 -7.99 29.27 19.36
CA GLN A 249 -6.89 28.83 18.49
C GLN A 249 -7.10 29.14 17.00
N LYS A 250 -8.18 29.84 16.64
CA LYS A 250 -8.56 30.09 15.24
C LYS A 250 -7.40 30.71 14.44
N LYS A 251 -6.74 31.74 14.97
CA LYS A 251 -5.62 32.43 14.28
C LYS A 251 -4.45 31.49 14.02
N MET A 252 -4.06 30.70 15.03
CA MET A 252 -2.96 29.76 14.90
C MET A 252 -3.28 28.65 13.90
N MET A 253 -4.51 28.10 13.93
CA MET A 253 -4.90 27.08 12.95
C MET A 253 -4.88 27.59 11.51
N MET A 254 -5.36 28.81 11.26
CA MET A 254 -5.28 29.41 9.93
C MET A 254 -3.83 29.57 9.46
N LEU A 255 -2.93 29.94 10.38
CA LEU A 255 -1.49 30.03 10.09
C LEU A 255 -0.89 28.64 9.78
N ILE A 256 -1.21 27.61 10.58
CA ILE A 256 -0.72 26.24 10.34
C ILE A 256 -1.17 25.73 8.97
N ILE A 257 -2.44 25.93 8.60
CA ILE A 257 -2.96 25.52 7.29
C ILE A 257 -2.13 26.16 6.18
N LYS A 258 -1.99 27.49 6.21
CA LYS A 258 -1.22 28.24 5.21
C LYS A 258 0.23 27.74 5.16
N ASN A 259 0.89 27.67 6.32
CA ASN A 259 2.29 27.30 6.41
C ASN A 259 2.54 25.85 5.99
N SER A 260 1.56 24.95 6.12
CA SER A 260 1.69 23.55 5.68
C SER A 260 1.88 23.44 4.17
N PHE A 261 1.13 24.24 3.40
CA PHE A 261 1.26 24.28 1.95
C PHE A 261 2.48 25.09 1.52
N GLU A 262 2.83 26.17 2.23
CA GLU A 262 4.09 26.88 1.99
C GLU A 262 5.31 25.99 2.28
N PHE A 263 5.24 25.14 3.30
CA PHE A 263 6.26 24.13 3.61
C PHE A 263 6.39 23.11 2.47
N LEU A 264 5.26 22.56 2.00
CA LEU A 264 5.28 21.63 0.86
C LEU A 264 5.89 22.28 -0.39
N PHE A 265 5.53 23.53 -0.69
CA PHE A 265 6.12 24.28 -1.80
C PHE A 265 7.63 24.43 -1.63
N LYS A 266 8.08 24.85 -0.44
CA LYS A 266 9.50 25.02 -0.14
C LYS A 266 10.27 23.72 -0.31
N GLU A 267 9.77 22.62 0.23
CA GLU A 267 10.42 21.30 0.10
C GLU A 267 10.55 20.86 -1.35
N ILE A 268 9.56 21.17 -2.20
CA ILE A 268 9.65 20.88 -3.63
C ILE A 268 10.70 21.78 -4.30
N SER A 269 10.71 23.08 -3.98
CA SER A 269 11.71 24.03 -4.49
C SER A 269 13.13 23.63 -4.10
N ASP A 270 13.34 23.19 -2.86
CA ASP A 270 14.65 22.81 -2.31
C ASP A 270 15.24 21.58 -3.03
N LEU A 271 14.42 20.77 -3.73
CA LEU A 271 14.93 19.69 -4.58
C LEU A 271 15.66 20.20 -5.83
N ASN A 272 15.52 21.47 -6.22
CA ASN A 272 16.15 22.12 -7.39
C ASN A 272 16.01 21.38 -8.73
N CYS A 273 15.12 20.38 -8.81
CA CYS A 273 14.92 19.53 -9.98
C CYS A 273 13.56 19.77 -10.67
N TYR A 274 12.71 20.62 -10.09
CA TYR A 274 11.33 20.84 -10.51
C TYR A 274 11.02 22.33 -10.54
N GLU A 275 10.55 22.82 -11.68
CA GLU A 275 10.12 24.22 -11.83
C GLU A 275 8.63 24.34 -11.52
N ILE A 276 8.29 25.07 -10.46
CA ILE A 276 6.90 25.35 -10.09
C ILE A 276 6.78 26.82 -9.70
N LYS A 277 5.83 27.52 -10.32
CA LYS A 277 5.48 28.88 -9.90
C LYS A 277 4.63 28.82 -8.64
N LYS A 278 5.04 29.58 -7.61
CA LYS A 278 4.35 29.65 -6.31
C LYS A 278 2.87 30.01 -6.44
N GLU A 279 2.54 30.90 -7.37
CA GLU A 279 1.17 31.37 -7.60
C GLU A 279 0.25 30.26 -8.11
N GLU A 280 0.72 29.47 -9.08
CA GLU A 280 -0.03 28.34 -9.64
C GLU A 280 -0.26 27.25 -8.57
N PHE A 281 0.78 26.97 -7.78
CA PHE A 281 0.70 26.04 -6.65
C PHE A 281 -0.34 26.49 -5.62
N LEU A 282 -0.26 27.73 -5.14
CA LEU A 282 -1.19 28.23 -4.12
C LEU A 282 -2.62 28.28 -4.63
N LYS A 283 -2.83 28.69 -5.89
CA LYS A 283 -4.15 28.72 -6.52
C LYS A 283 -4.78 27.32 -6.58
N PHE A 284 -3.99 26.29 -6.92
CA PHE A 284 -4.47 24.92 -6.97
C PHE A 284 -5.02 24.43 -5.61
N PHE A 285 -4.38 24.82 -4.51
CA PHE A 285 -4.80 24.38 -3.17
C PHE A 285 -5.87 25.28 -2.54
N GLN A 286 -5.94 26.56 -2.89
CA GLN A 286 -6.83 27.52 -2.22
C GLN A 286 -8.32 27.15 -2.32
N GLU A 287 -8.74 26.50 -3.41
CA GLU A 287 -10.14 26.11 -3.66
C GLU A 287 -10.49 24.74 -3.03
N LYS A 288 -9.54 24.05 -2.41
CA LYS A 288 -9.72 22.69 -1.93
C LYS A 288 -10.30 22.68 -0.52
N THR A 289 -11.26 21.78 -0.28
CA THR A 289 -11.93 21.62 1.03
C THR A 289 -10.96 21.23 2.14
N TYR A 290 -9.88 20.53 1.81
CA TYR A 290 -8.83 20.17 2.77
C TYR A 290 -7.93 21.35 3.16
N CYS A 291 -8.18 22.56 2.67
CA CYS A 291 -7.61 23.81 3.17
C CYS A 291 -8.55 24.55 4.14
N ILE A 292 -9.71 23.98 4.44
CA ILE A 292 -10.73 24.57 5.29
C ILE A 292 -10.82 23.78 6.60
N LEU A 293 -10.90 24.50 7.72
CA LEU A 293 -11.12 23.92 9.04
C LEU A 293 -12.63 23.85 9.35
N SER A 294 -13.31 22.88 8.75
CA SER A 294 -14.73 22.60 8.94
C SER A 294 -14.97 21.14 9.28
N GLU A 295 -16.19 20.84 9.76
CA GLU A 295 -16.69 19.48 9.83
C GLU A 295 -17.54 19.28 8.58
N ASP A 296 -17.21 18.26 7.79
CA ASP A 296 -17.90 17.89 6.57
C ASP A 296 -18.03 16.36 6.55
N THR A 297 -19.23 15.88 6.26
CA THR A 297 -19.56 14.44 6.23
C THR A 297 -19.08 13.75 4.97
N ASP A 298 -18.91 14.50 3.88
CA ASP A 298 -18.72 13.98 2.54
C ASP A 298 -17.35 14.34 1.97
N ASN A 299 -16.80 15.52 2.28
CA ASN A 299 -15.52 15.98 1.72
C ASN A 299 -14.39 15.96 2.75
N LEU A 300 -13.17 15.64 2.29
CA LEU A 300 -11.97 15.77 3.13
C LEU A 300 -11.76 17.23 3.53
N THR A 301 -11.54 17.45 4.82
CA THR A 301 -11.25 18.77 5.39
C THR A 301 -9.84 18.79 5.99
N PHE A 302 -9.36 19.95 6.43
CA PHE A 302 -8.06 19.99 7.10
C PHE A 302 -8.06 19.17 8.41
N ILE A 303 -9.22 18.91 9.03
CA ILE A 303 -9.32 17.99 10.17
C ILE A 303 -8.88 16.58 9.79
N ASP A 304 -9.21 16.12 8.58
CA ASP A 304 -8.80 14.81 8.08
C ASP A 304 -7.29 14.75 7.79
N VAL A 305 -6.70 15.87 7.36
CA VAL A 305 -5.24 16.01 7.24
C VAL A 305 -4.56 15.94 8.61
N ILE A 306 -5.14 16.55 9.66
CA ILE A 306 -4.64 16.46 11.04
C ILE A 306 -4.68 15.01 11.57
N LYS A 307 -5.67 14.21 11.14
CA LYS A 307 -5.74 12.77 11.44
C LYS A 307 -4.61 11.97 10.78
N GLY A 308 -3.91 12.55 9.81
CA GLY A 308 -2.86 11.91 9.03
C GLY A 308 -3.34 11.33 7.69
N LEU A 309 -4.55 11.67 7.24
CA LEU A 309 -5.07 11.22 5.95
C LEU A 309 -4.52 12.13 4.84
N PHE A 310 -3.89 11.52 3.83
CA PHE A 310 -3.33 12.27 2.70
C PHE A 310 -4.33 12.33 1.53
N PRO A 311 -4.77 13.52 1.07
CA PRO A 311 -5.64 13.62 -0.09
C PRO A 311 -4.95 13.16 -1.37
N LEU A 312 -5.58 12.27 -2.14
CA LEU A 312 -5.02 11.72 -3.38
C LEU A 312 -4.78 12.80 -4.45
N ASP A 313 -5.55 13.88 -4.42
CA ASP A 313 -5.39 15.04 -5.31
C ASP A 313 -4.00 15.66 -5.21
N ILE A 314 -3.39 15.64 -4.02
CA ILE A 314 -2.00 16.11 -3.84
C ILE A 314 -1.05 15.15 -4.55
N THR A 315 -1.21 13.83 -4.40
CA THR A 315 -0.39 12.84 -5.12
C THR A 315 -0.50 13.01 -6.63
N LYS A 316 -1.72 13.23 -7.16
CA LYS A 316 -1.96 13.46 -8.60
C LYS A 316 -1.24 14.71 -9.08
N PHE A 317 -1.38 15.82 -8.35
CA PHE A 317 -0.65 17.05 -8.65
C PHE A 317 0.86 16.81 -8.72
N LEU A 318 1.44 16.09 -7.74
CA LEU A 318 2.88 15.76 -7.72
C LEU A 318 3.30 14.85 -8.89
N ILE A 319 2.40 14.01 -9.41
CA ILE A 319 2.63 13.19 -10.61
C ILE A 319 2.60 14.06 -11.87
N ASP A 320 1.67 15.01 -11.95
CA ASP A 320 1.50 15.88 -13.13
C ASP A 320 2.72 16.77 -13.35
N ILE A 321 3.35 17.23 -12.27
CA ILE A 321 4.63 17.96 -12.30
C ILE A 321 5.86 17.04 -12.45
N LYS A 322 5.65 15.74 -12.69
CA LYS A 322 6.68 14.74 -12.97
C LYS A 322 7.70 14.52 -11.83
N ILE A 323 7.31 14.74 -10.57
CA ILE A 323 8.17 14.35 -9.44
C ILE A 323 8.34 12.83 -9.43
N ASN A 324 9.57 12.34 -9.19
CA ASN A 324 9.85 10.91 -9.16
C ASN A 324 9.16 10.21 -7.95
N LYS A 325 9.01 8.89 -8.01
CA LYS A 325 8.23 8.15 -6.99
C LYS A 325 8.78 8.32 -5.57
N ASP A 326 10.10 8.30 -5.40
CA ASP A 326 10.74 8.33 -4.08
C ASP A 326 10.67 9.72 -3.45
N HIS A 327 10.89 10.78 -4.24
CA HIS A 327 10.68 12.17 -3.82
C HIS A 327 9.22 12.43 -3.49
N ARG A 328 8.27 11.96 -4.31
CA ARG A 328 6.82 12.10 -3.99
C ARG A 328 6.49 11.48 -2.64
N MET A 329 7.03 10.29 -2.36
CA MET A 329 6.83 9.63 -1.07
C MET A 329 7.42 10.45 0.08
N ALA A 330 8.67 10.88 -0.06
CA ALA A 330 9.38 11.65 0.95
C ALA A 330 8.67 12.98 1.26
N LEU A 331 8.29 13.74 0.23
CA LEU A 331 7.57 15.02 0.34
C LEU A 331 6.20 14.87 0.99
N SER A 332 5.46 13.85 0.61
CA SER A 332 4.10 13.66 1.12
C SER A 332 4.11 13.23 2.59
N VAL A 333 5.08 12.40 2.98
CA VAL A 333 5.29 12.05 4.38
C VAL A 333 5.79 13.27 5.16
N SER A 334 6.75 14.04 4.65
CA SER A 334 7.27 15.24 5.34
C SER A 334 6.18 16.29 5.56
N PHE A 335 5.27 16.47 4.60
CA PHE A 335 4.08 17.32 4.76
C PHE A 335 3.20 16.88 5.94
N LEU A 336 2.89 15.59 6.05
CA LEU A 336 2.09 15.08 7.18
C LEU A 336 2.84 15.16 8.52
N GLU A 337 4.17 14.98 8.52
CA GLU A 337 4.98 15.21 9.73
C GLU A 337 4.93 16.67 10.17
N TYR A 338 5.06 17.61 9.23
CA TYR A 338 4.96 19.04 9.51
C TYR A 338 3.61 19.39 10.13
N VAL A 339 2.50 18.97 9.50
CA VAL A 339 1.15 19.18 10.04
C VAL A 339 1.02 18.56 11.43
N TYR A 340 1.56 17.37 11.64
CA TYR A 340 1.53 16.71 12.92
C TYR A 340 2.27 17.50 14.00
N ASP A 341 3.50 17.94 13.74
CA ASP A 341 4.32 18.64 14.70
C ASP A 341 3.73 20.00 15.07
N GLU A 342 3.23 20.76 14.09
CA GLU A 342 2.56 22.03 14.34
C GLU A 342 1.24 21.87 15.11
N THR A 343 0.42 20.88 14.76
CA THR A 343 -0.82 20.60 15.52
C THR A 343 -0.53 19.97 16.87
N PHE A 344 0.61 19.32 17.05
CA PHE A 344 1.01 18.75 18.33
C PHE A 344 1.34 19.84 19.36
N LYS A 345 1.93 20.97 18.95
CA LYS A 345 2.10 22.15 19.82
C LYS A 345 0.76 22.67 20.36
N ILE A 346 -0.27 22.67 19.51
CA ILE A 346 -1.63 23.03 19.92
C ILE A 346 -2.18 22.01 20.93
N TRP A 347 -1.90 20.73 20.74
CA TRP A 347 -2.33 19.71 21.69
C TRP A 347 -1.62 19.86 23.05
N GLU A 348 -0.32 20.16 23.05
CA GLU A 348 0.47 20.36 24.28
C GLU A 348 -0.03 21.55 25.11
N ASP A 349 -0.20 22.72 24.49
CA ASP A 349 -0.74 23.89 25.18
C ASP A 349 -2.13 23.61 25.79
N ARG A 350 -3.00 22.87 25.08
CA ARG A 350 -4.30 22.45 25.62
C ARG A 350 -4.13 21.55 26.84
N CYS A 351 -3.19 20.61 26.81
CA CYS A 351 -2.92 19.71 27.93
C CYS A 351 -2.41 20.49 29.15
N GLU A 352 -1.57 21.50 28.96
CA GLU A 352 -1.10 22.34 30.06
C GLU A 352 -2.25 23.12 30.74
N VAL A 353 -3.17 23.66 29.94
CA VAL A 353 -4.37 24.34 30.45
C VAL A 353 -5.26 23.38 31.24
N GLU A 354 -5.46 22.15 30.73
CA GLU A 354 -6.20 21.11 31.45
C GLU A 354 -5.52 20.73 32.77
N ILE A 355 -4.20 20.53 32.79
CA ILE A 355 -3.45 20.19 34.01
C ILE A 355 -3.58 21.30 35.06
N LYS A 356 -3.49 22.57 34.66
CA LYS A 356 -3.68 23.72 35.57
C LYS A 356 -5.10 23.71 36.16
N LYS A 357 -6.11 23.43 35.33
CA LYS A 357 -7.50 23.31 35.78
C LYS A 357 -7.68 22.14 36.74
N GLU A 358 -7.15 20.95 36.43
CA GLU A 358 -7.20 19.78 37.30
C GLU A 358 -6.59 20.04 38.67
N LYS A 359 -5.44 20.72 38.72
CA LYS A 359 -4.82 21.13 39.98
C LYS A 359 -5.72 22.07 40.79
N ALA A 360 -6.37 23.03 40.15
CA ALA A 360 -7.32 23.94 40.82
C ALA A 360 -8.52 23.18 41.42
N PHE A 361 -9.02 22.15 40.74
CA PHE A 361 -10.10 21.28 41.22
C PHE A 361 -9.62 20.11 42.11
N ARG A 362 -8.34 20.08 42.52
CA ARG A 362 -7.72 19.00 43.31
C ARG A 362 -7.92 17.60 42.71
N ILE A 363 -7.95 17.51 41.39
CA ILE A 363 -7.97 16.24 40.66
C ILE A 363 -6.52 15.80 40.47
N ASN A 364 -6.10 14.79 41.23
CA ASN A 364 -4.77 14.20 41.11
C ASN A 364 -4.83 12.78 40.51
N ARG A 365 -3.66 12.22 40.19
CA ARG A 365 -3.56 10.87 39.59
C ARG A 365 -4.17 9.80 40.49
N ALA A 366 -4.01 9.90 41.80
CA ALA A 366 -4.60 8.96 42.76
C ALA A 366 -6.14 8.95 42.68
N LYS A 367 -6.76 10.13 42.67
CA LYS A 367 -8.21 10.31 42.51
C LYS A 367 -8.70 9.75 41.18
N LYS A 368 -7.99 9.99 40.08
CA LYS A 368 -8.32 9.39 38.78
C LYS A 368 -8.22 7.86 38.76
N MET A 369 -7.34 7.26 39.57
CA MET A 369 -7.22 5.80 39.68
C MET A 369 -8.25 5.18 40.61
N SER A 370 -8.68 5.89 41.66
CA SER A 370 -9.69 5.40 42.61
C SER A 370 -11.13 5.50 42.09
N THR A 371 -11.37 6.28 41.03
CA THR A 371 -12.71 6.46 40.41
C THR A 371 -12.87 5.68 39.11
N LYS A 372 -11.87 4.88 38.73
CA LYS A 372 -11.89 3.93 37.62
C LYS A 372 -12.32 2.57 38.14
#